data_AF-A0A967LZA5-F1
#
_entry.id   AF-A0A967LZA5-F1
#
_cell.length_a   1.000
_cell.length_b   1.000
_cell.length_c   1.000
_cell.angle_alpha   90.00
_cell.angle_beta   90.00
_cell.angle_gamma   90.00
#
_symmetry.space_group_name_H-M   'P 1'
#
loop_
_entity.id
_entity.type
_entity.pdbx_description
1 polymer ?
#
loop_
_entity_poly.entity_id
_entity_poly.type
_entity_poly.pdbx_seq_one_letter_code
_entity_poly.pdbx_strand_id
1 'polypeptide(L)'
;GLQSALDLADQDFKVAIVEKDSSIGGKMIRLSKVFPTLDCSSCITTPKMAAAAHHENISIFTYCDLQSLQRNGSGLTAAVRQKTRFVDEDKCIGCRQCEYDCPVYVADHEQGGFSARKAIYIPFSNAIPQIALMDLENCTLCGKCEKVCPTEAVNYFQEPEDFVIQAKTAILATGFQPSSVKEKKEYGQGNIANLITALQMERLLAPHGPYNRVLRPSDGMEPDSIGFVQCAGSRDKSLGIPYCSRVCCMYAIKQAMLLSGALPLADITIYYMDIRAFGKGYEEFFQNAGAMGIEFVKAKVATIAQGESQRVKLRYEVQEDGGGVTEREHDLVVLSLGMVPGWDPAGKCAVAKGTDGFIESVHPKIAPSLTDMEGVFVAGVASGPKDIVDTIAEAGAAAMEAAKYLTAKNTPHIAVA
;
A
#
# COMPACT_ATOMS: atom_id res chain seq x y z
N GLY A 1 6.06 -9.43 5.63
CA GLY A 1 6.61 -8.31 6.41
C GLY A 1 6.34 -8.56 7.87
N LEU A 2 5.45 -7.77 8.49
CA LEU A 2 5.11 -7.89 9.92
C LEU A 2 4.73 -9.31 10.34
N GLN A 3 3.87 -9.99 9.56
CA GLN A 3 3.48 -11.37 9.87
C GLN A 3 4.68 -12.32 9.92
N SER A 4 5.55 -12.31 8.90
CA SER A 4 6.75 -13.15 8.90
C SER A 4 7.71 -12.83 10.04
N ALA A 5 7.82 -11.56 10.41
CA ALA A 5 8.67 -11.14 11.51
C ALA A 5 8.16 -11.66 12.86
N LEU A 6 6.85 -11.54 13.11
CA LEU A 6 6.21 -12.10 14.31
C LEU A 6 6.35 -13.62 14.35
N ASP A 7 6.03 -14.31 13.26
CA ASP A 7 6.10 -15.78 13.21
C ASP A 7 7.53 -16.32 13.46
N LEU A 8 8.56 -15.60 12.99
CA LEU A 8 9.97 -15.94 13.27
C LEU A 8 10.36 -15.59 14.71
N ALA A 9 9.92 -14.44 15.21
CA ALA A 9 10.28 -13.94 16.53
C ALA A 9 9.63 -14.77 17.66
N ASP A 10 8.40 -15.26 17.45
CA ASP A 10 7.69 -16.21 18.31
C ASP A 10 8.37 -17.60 18.35
N GLN A 11 9.31 -17.87 17.42
CA GLN A 11 10.17 -19.06 17.39
C GLN A 11 11.60 -18.77 17.92
N ASP A 12 11.77 -17.69 18.69
CA ASP A 12 13.04 -17.26 19.29
C ASP A 12 14.13 -16.81 18.29
N PHE A 13 13.77 -16.56 17.03
CA PHE A 13 14.72 -15.96 16.09
C PHE A 13 14.77 -14.44 16.26
N LYS A 14 15.99 -13.89 16.26
CA LYS A 14 16.19 -12.43 16.19
C LYS A 14 15.89 -11.92 14.78
N VAL A 15 14.99 -10.95 14.68
CA VAL A 15 14.53 -10.39 13.41
C VAL A 15 14.79 -8.89 13.36
N ALA A 16 15.39 -8.43 12.26
CA ALA A 16 15.46 -7.01 11.93
C ALA A 16 14.46 -6.69 10.82
N ILE A 17 13.60 -5.69 11.04
CA ILE A 17 12.68 -5.16 10.04
C ILE A 17 13.27 -3.86 9.49
N VAL A 18 13.44 -3.76 8.18
CA VAL A 18 13.85 -2.53 7.49
C VAL A 18 12.65 -1.99 6.71
N GLU A 19 12.15 -0.83 7.11
CA GLU A 19 10.98 -0.16 6.52
C GLU A 19 11.40 1.18 5.90
N LYS A 20 11.01 1.39 4.63
CA LYS A 20 11.36 2.58 3.86
C LYS A 20 10.56 3.81 4.27
N ASP A 21 9.33 3.59 4.72
CA ASP A 21 8.42 4.62 5.20
C ASP A 21 8.78 4.97 6.67
N SER A 22 8.36 6.14 7.14
CA SER A 22 8.63 6.60 8.51
C SER A 22 7.83 5.86 9.59
N SER A 23 6.95 4.92 9.18
CA SER A 23 6.16 4.05 10.03
C SER A 23 5.93 2.71 9.33
N ILE A 24 5.86 1.63 10.11
CA ILE A 24 5.36 0.34 9.63
C ILE A 24 3.85 0.38 9.36
N GLY A 25 3.33 -0.62 8.65
CA GLY A 25 1.90 -0.80 8.37
C GLY A 25 1.57 -0.89 6.86
N GLY A 26 2.47 -0.43 6.00
CA GLY A 26 2.36 -0.54 4.55
C GLY A 26 1.11 0.14 3.98
N LYS A 27 0.52 -0.44 2.92
CA LYS A 27 -0.71 0.08 2.32
C LYS A 27 -1.97 -0.28 3.11
N MET A 28 -1.94 -1.35 3.90
CA MET A 28 -3.11 -1.84 4.64
C MET A 28 -3.60 -0.81 5.67
N ILE A 29 -2.70 -0.16 6.41
CA ILE A 29 -3.06 0.84 7.42
C ILE A 29 -3.82 2.05 6.84
N ARG A 30 -3.66 2.29 5.53
CA ARG A 30 -4.27 3.43 4.81
C ARG A 30 -5.69 3.14 4.33
N LEU A 31 -6.11 1.87 4.36
CA LEU A 31 -7.45 1.45 3.94
C LEU A 31 -8.50 1.81 4.99
N SER A 32 -9.71 2.11 4.55
CA SER A 32 -10.86 2.34 5.44
C SER A 32 -11.32 1.02 6.09
N LYS A 33 -11.71 0.07 5.25
CA LYS A 33 -12.16 -1.28 5.60
C LYS A 33 -11.55 -2.32 4.68
N VAL A 34 -11.62 -3.59 5.04
CA VAL A 34 -11.13 -4.71 4.23
C VAL A 34 -12.28 -5.58 3.74
N PHE A 35 -12.18 -6.12 2.53
CA PHE A 35 -13.13 -7.11 2.02
C PHE A 35 -12.71 -8.52 2.44
N PRO A 36 -13.65 -9.50 2.49
CA PRO A 36 -15.09 -9.35 2.28
C PRO A 36 -15.85 -8.99 3.55
N THR A 37 -15.19 -8.98 4.72
CA THR A 37 -15.85 -8.85 6.04
C THR A 37 -16.27 -7.43 6.40
N LEU A 38 -15.75 -6.41 5.69
CA LEU A 38 -15.95 -4.98 5.99
C LEU A 38 -15.40 -4.55 7.35
N ASP A 39 -14.48 -5.32 7.92
CA ASP A 39 -13.76 -4.95 9.14
C ASP A 39 -12.93 -3.69 8.92
N CYS A 40 -12.78 -2.90 9.97
CA CYS A 40 -11.89 -1.74 9.97
C CYS A 40 -10.44 -2.20 9.78
N SER A 41 -9.74 -1.65 8.79
CA SER A 41 -8.37 -2.06 8.48
C SER A 41 -7.42 -1.82 9.65
N SER A 42 -7.51 -0.64 10.28
CA SER A 42 -6.70 -0.29 11.45
C SER A 42 -6.95 -1.22 12.64
N CYS A 43 -8.18 -1.73 12.83
CA CYS A 43 -8.47 -2.66 13.91
C CYS A 43 -7.72 -4.00 13.79
N ILE A 44 -7.30 -4.37 12.58
CA ILE A 44 -6.54 -5.60 12.32
C ILE A 44 -5.04 -5.29 12.24
N THR A 45 -4.65 -4.20 11.56
CA THR A 45 -3.24 -3.88 11.32
C THR A 45 -2.55 -3.31 12.55
N THR A 46 -3.17 -2.39 13.29
CA THR A 46 -2.53 -1.71 14.42
C THR A 46 -2.11 -2.67 15.54
N PRO A 47 -2.90 -3.68 15.94
CA PRO A 47 -2.44 -4.69 16.89
C PRO A 47 -1.19 -5.45 16.44
N LYS A 48 -1.08 -5.77 15.15
CA LYS A 48 0.12 -6.44 14.59
C LYS A 48 1.32 -5.51 14.55
N MET A 49 1.13 -4.23 14.25
CA MET A 49 2.18 -3.21 14.32
C MET A 49 2.69 -3.05 15.76
N ALA A 50 1.79 -2.96 16.74
CA ALA A 50 2.13 -2.85 18.15
C ALA A 50 2.82 -4.12 18.66
N ALA A 51 2.31 -5.30 18.32
CA ALA A 51 2.95 -6.57 18.66
C ALA A 51 4.39 -6.62 18.15
N ALA A 52 4.63 -6.24 16.89
CA ALA A 52 5.99 -6.24 16.33
C ALA A 52 6.91 -5.23 17.02
N ALA A 53 6.40 -4.03 17.37
CA ALA A 53 7.21 -2.99 18.01
C ALA A 53 7.55 -3.28 19.48
N HIS A 54 6.77 -4.12 20.16
CA HIS A 54 7.00 -4.50 21.56
C HIS A 54 7.58 -5.91 21.71
N HIS A 55 7.88 -6.60 20.62
CA HIS A 55 8.43 -7.94 20.65
C HIS A 55 9.95 -7.90 20.93
N GLU A 56 10.42 -8.61 21.95
CA GLU A 56 11.83 -8.59 22.40
C GLU A 56 12.84 -9.05 21.33
N ASN A 57 12.45 -10.01 20.50
CA ASN A 57 13.26 -10.52 19.39
C ASN A 57 13.16 -9.70 18.08
N ILE A 58 12.39 -8.61 18.03
CA ILE A 58 12.23 -7.78 16.83
C ILE A 58 12.88 -6.41 17.03
N SER A 59 13.78 -6.05 16.12
CA SER A 59 14.32 -4.70 16.00
C SER A 59 13.77 -4.04 14.74
N ILE A 60 13.17 -2.86 14.87
CA ILE A 60 12.53 -2.15 13.75
C ILE A 60 13.35 -0.91 13.39
N PHE A 61 13.78 -0.85 12.13
CA PHE A 61 14.45 0.29 11.53
C PHE A 61 13.49 0.92 10.52
N THR A 62 13.01 2.13 10.82
CA THR A 62 12.06 2.86 9.97
C THR A 62 12.75 4.01 9.26
N TYR A 63 12.15 4.47 8.17
CA TYR A 63 12.73 5.51 7.32
C TYR A 63 14.10 5.12 6.75
N CYS A 64 14.27 3.82 6.46
CA CYS A 64 15.52 3.20 6.03
C CYS A 64 15.42 2.64 4.62
N ASP A 65 16.38 3.00 3.77
CA ASP A 65 16.51 2.46 2.41
C ASP A 65 17.61 1.41 2.35
N LEU A 66 17.25 0.20 1.90
CA LEU A 66 18.21 -0.85 1.57
C LEU A 66 19.05 -0.40 0.36
N GLN A 67 20.37 -0.31 0.57
CA GLN A 67 21.35 0.04 -0.46
C GLN A 67 21.85 -1.21 -1.17
N SER A 68 22.16 -2.27 -0.41
CA SER A 68 22.52 -3.57 -0.97
C SER A 68 22.21 -4.71 -0.01
N LEU A 69 21.94 -5.89 -0.57
CA LEU A 69 21.80 -7.16 0.13
C LEU A 69 22.66 -8.19 -0.60
N GLN A 70 23.79 -8.54 0.01
CA GLN A 70 24.79 -9.43 -0.58
C GLN A 70 24.97 -10.66 0.29
N ARG A 71 25.24 -11.80 -0.35
CA ARG A 71 25.62 -13.02 0.36
C ARG A 71 27.10 -12.99 0.70
N ASN A 72 27.44 -13.22 1.97
CA ASN A 72 28.81 -13.32 2.46
C ASN A 72 29.03 -14.70 3.12
N GLY A 73 29.57 -15.65 2.36
CA GLY A 73 29.79 -17.02 2.84
C GLY A 73 28.48 -17.68 3.28
N SER A 74 28.33 -17.96 4.58
CA SER A 74 27.15 -18.62 5.14
C SER A 74 26.02 -17.66 5.55
N GLY A 75 26.21 -16.34 5.45
CA GLY A 75 25.22 -15.33 5.82
C GLY A 75 24.90 -14.32 4.71
N LEU A 76 24.26 -13.24 5.12
CA LEU A 76 23.89 -12.07 4.33
C LEU A 76 24.38 -10.80 5.03
N THR A 77 24.85 -9.85 4.24
CA THR A 77 25.14 -8.47 4.65
C THR A 77 24.15 -7.55 3.97
N ALA A 78 23.37 -6.82 4.76
CA ALA A 78 22.50 -5.75 4.29
C ALA A 78 23.11 -4.38 4.63
N ALA A 79 23.45 -3.60 3.62
CA ALA A 79 23.83 -2.20 3.79
C ALA A 79 22.58 -1.32 3.75
N VAL A 80 22.36 -0.55 4.80
CA VAL A 80 21.14 0.23 5.03
C VAL A 80 21.51 1.69 5.26
N ARG A 81 20.76 2.59 4.64
CA ARG A 81 20.84 4.04 4.89
C ARG A 81 19.57 4.50 5.57
N GLN A 82 19.68 5.00 6.80
CA GLN A 82 18.59 5.69 7.50
C GLN A 82 18.55 7.15 7.09
N LYS A 83 17.38 7.59 6.61
CA LYS A 83 17.14 8.98 6.25
C LYS A 83 16.95 9.82 7.50
N THR A 84 17.13 11.12 7.35
CA THR A 84 17.04 12.08 8.45
C THR A 84 15.60 12.47 8.73
N ARG A 85 15.15 12.30 9.97
CA ARG A 85 13.86 12.85 10.43
C ARG A 85 13.96 14.34 10.76
N PHE A 86 15.18 14.85 10.93
CA PHE A 86 15.51 16.12 11.58
C PHE A 86 14.88 16.26 12.97
N VAL A 87 14.66 15.11 13.61
CA VAL A 87 14.09 14.94 14.93
C VAL A 87 14.82 13.75 15.56
N ASP A 88 15.41 13.98 16.72
CA ASP A 88 16.06 12.99 17.56
C ASP A 88 15.00 11.98 18.05
N GLU A 89 15.20 10.72 17.64
CA GLU A 89 14.25 9.63 17.84
C GLU A 89 14.11 9.25 19.32
N ASP A 90 15.19 9.38 20.10
CA ASP A 90 15.22 9.02 21.52
C ASP A 90 14.57 10.11 22.40
N LYS A 91 14.59 11.37 21.95
CA LYS A 91 13.99 12.50 22.67
C LYS A 91 12.54 12.75 22.27
N CYS A 92 12.12 12.33 21.08
CA CYS A 92 10.78 12.63 20.58
C CYS A 92 9.71 11.83 21.33
N ILE A 93 8.80 12.54 22.01
CA ILE A 93 7.67 11.93 22.73
C ILE A 93 6.36 11.91 21.92
N GLY A 94 6.40 12.27 20.63
CA GLY A 94 5.22 12.22 19.76
C GLY A 94 4.07 13.18 20.14
N CYS A 95 4.32 14.24 20.91
CA CYS A 95 3.26 15.12 21.46
C CYS A 95 2.59 16.07 20.43
N ARG A 96 3.12 16.17 19.21
CA ARG A 96 2.60 16.98 18.09
C ARG A 96 2.57 18.50 18.29
N GLN A 97 3.15 19.04 19.37
CA GLN A 97 3.23 20.50 19.56
C GLN A 97 3.93 21.21 18.39
N CYS A 98 5.00 20.59 17.87
CA CYS A 98 5.70 21.09 16.69
C CYS A 98 4.84 21.19 15.42
N GLU A 99 3.84 20.32 15.25
CA GLU A 99 2.86 20.39 14.14
C GLU A 99 1.97 21.63 14.29
N TYR A 100 1.40 21.82 15.48
CA TYR A 100 0.43 22.90 15.71
C TYR A 100 1.05 24.28 15.50
N ASP A 101 2.31 24.48 15.87
CA ASP A 101 3.03 25.74 15.71
C ASP A 101 3.66 25.95 14.32
N CYS A 102 3.77 24.89 13.51
CA CYS A 102 4.35 25.00 12.18
C CYS A 102 3.46 25.88 11.27
N PRO A 103 3.98 26.97 10.69
CA PRO A 103 3.18 27.86 9.84
C PRO A 103 3.04 27.35 8.39
N VAL A 104 3.81 26.34 8.01
CA VAL A 104 3.86 25.83 6.63
C VAL A 104 2.79 24.77 6.42
N TYR A 105 2.05 24.88 5.33
CA TYR A 105 1.09 23.89 4.85
C TYR A 105 1.62 23.25 3.56
N VAL A 106 1.62 21.92 3.52
CA VAL A 106 2.08 21.09 2.40
C VAL A 106 0.98 20.13 2.03
N ALA A 107 0.79 19.81 0.74
CA ALA A 107 -0.19 18.82 0.33
C ALA A 107 0.04 17.47 1.03
N ASP A 108 -1.02 16.90 1.61
CA ASP A 108 -0.95 15.63 2.31
C ASP A 108 -1.22 14.46 1.37
N HIS A 109 -0.15 13.86 0.87
CA HIS A 109 -0.23 12.68 0.00
C HIS A 109 -0.81 11.45 0.72
N GLU A 110 -0.70 11.35 2.05
CA GLU A 110 -1.29 10.24 2.81
C GLU A 110 -2.82 10.34 2.86
N GLN A 111 -3.35 11.56 2.76
CA GLN A 111 -4.78 11.85 2.62
C GLN A 111 -5.21 12.00 1.16
N GLY A 112 -4.44 11.45 0.21
CA GLY A 112 -4.78 11.46 -1.21
C GLY A 112 -4.61 12.81 -1.90
N GLY A 113 -3.92 13.77 -1.26
CA GLY A 113 -3.76 15.14 -1.75
C GLY A 113 -4.97 16.05 -1.51
N PHE A 114 -5.92 15.63 -0.68
CA PHE A 114 -7.16 16.36 -0.39
C PHE A 114 -7.06 17.34 0.78
N SER A 115 -6.11 17.12 1.68
CA SER A 115 -5.84 18.01 2.81
C SER A 115 -4.40 18.50 2.79
N ALA A 116 -4.10 19.43 3.68
CA ALA A 116 -2.73 19.85 3.95
C ALA A 116 -2.23 19.23 5.25
N ARG A 117 -0.96 18.85 5.26
CA ARG A 117 -0.16 18.55 6.46
C ARG A 117 0.80 19.71 6.73
N LYS A 118 1.52 19.61 7.84
CA LYS A 118 2.58 20.55 8.22
C LYS A 118 3.94 20.09 7.68
N ALA A 119 4.92 21.00 7.64
CA ALA A 119 6.28 20.65 7.22
C ALA A 119 6.96 19.70 8.23
N ILE A 120 6.71 19.87 9.52
CA ILE A 120 7.04 18.87 10.55
C ILE A 120 5.75 18.18 11.00
N TYR A 121 5.73 16.85 11.02
CA TYR A 121 4.52 16.06 11.26
C TYR A 121 4.78 14.64 11.78
N ILE A 122 3.80 14.08 12.51
CA ILE A 122 3.70 12.63 12.77
C ILE A 122 3.09 11.96 11.52
N PRO A 123 3.61 10.81 11.05
CA PRO A 123 3.18 10.21 9.79
C PRO A 123 1.65 10.03 9.68
N PHE A 124 1.03 9.51 10.75
CA PHE A 124 -0.41 9.39 10.91
C PHE A 124 -0.74 9.05 12.37
N SER A 125 -2.01 9.17 12.77
CA SER A 125 -2.45 9.14 14.18
C SER A 125 -2.05 7.88 14.96
N ASN A 126 -2.00 6.72 14.31
CA ASN A 126 -1.61 5.43 14.89
C ASN A 126 -0.32 4.87 14.26
N ALA A 127 0.56 5.76 13.77
CA ALA A 127 1.89 5.42 13.27
C ALA A 127 2.74 4.73 14.33
N ILE A 128 3.60 3.81 13.89
CA ILE A 128 4.58 3.15 14.74
C ILE A 128 5.93 3.18 14.01
N PRO A 129 6.94 3.90 14.53
CA PRO A 129 6.92 4.66 15.79
C PRO A 129 6.13 5.99 15.70
N GLN A 130 5.70 6.50 16.86
CA GLN A 130 5.07 7.84 17.01
C GLN A 130 6.14 8.95 17.08
N ILE A 131 6.98 9.06 16.04
CA ILE A 131 8.08 10.02 15.98
C ILE A 131 7.82 11.04 14.87
N ALA A 132 7.98 12.32 15.19
CA ALA A 132 7.82 13.40 14.22
C ALA A 132 8.94 13.34 13.18
N LEU A 133 8.63 13.75 11.95
CA LEU A 133 9.61 13.96 10.90
C LEU A 133 9.40 15.32 10.26
N MET A 134 10.49 15.90 9.75
CA MET A 134 10.47 17.16 9.04
C MET A 134 10.74 16.93 7.55
N ASP A 135 9.84 17.45 6.74
CA ASP A 135 10.00 17.61 5.31
C ASP A 135 10.79 18.89 5.03
N LEU A 136 12.10 18.72 4.86
CA LEU A 136 13.02 19.84 4.64
C LEU A 136 12.80 20.52 3.29
N GLU A 137 12.27 19.83 2.28
CA GLU A 137 12.02 20.40 0.95
C GLU A 137 10.98 21.53 1.01
N ASN A 138 10.03 21.43 1.94
CA ASN A 138 8.98 22.44 2.14
C ASN A 138 9.20 23.30 3.39
N CYS A 139 10.17 22.97 4.25
CA CYS A 139 10.43 23.70 5.49
C CYS A 139 11.04 25.09 5.24
N THR A 140 10.55 26.11 5.96
CA THR A 140 11.07 27.49 5.88
C THR A 140 12.15 27.80 6.92
N LEU A 141 12.57 26.81 7.72
CA LEU A 141 13.58 26.95 8.79
C LEU A 141 13.29 28.09 9.79
N CYS A 142 12.02 28.35 10.09
CA CYS A 142 11.63 29.45 10.97
C CYS A 142 11.92 29.22 12.48
N GLY A 143 12.33 28.01 12.88
CA GLY A 143 12.69 27.67 14.27
C GLY A 143 11.52 27.57 15.27
N LYS A 144 10.26 27.68 14.82
CA LYS A 144 9.10 27.60 15.73
C LYS A 144 8.93 26.21 16.36
N CYS A 145 9.11 25.16 15.56
CA CYS A 145 8.97 23.78 16.03
C CYS A 145 10.04 23.41 17.08
N GLU A 146 11.25 23.94 16.94
CA GLU A 146 12.32 23.80 17.93
C GLU A 146 11.94 24.49 19.25
N LYS A 147 11.49 25.75 19.19
CA LYS A 147 11.14 26.55 20.38
C LYS A 147 10.01 25.95 21.23
N VAL A 148 9.05 25.27 20.59
CA VAL A 148 7.93 24.66 21.31
C VAL A 148 8.22 23.23 21.74
N CYS A 149 9.28 22.60 21.24
CA CYS A 149 9.57 21.19 21.55
C CYS A 149 10.01 21.04 23.01
N PRO A 150 9.23 20.35 23.86
CA PRO A 150 9.52 20.29 25.31
C PRO A 150 10.72 19.42 25.65
N THR A 151 11.14 18.54 24.72
CA THR A 151 12.27 17.62 24.88
C THR A 151 13.47 17.98 24.02
N GLU A 152 13.44 19.14 23.36
CA GLU A 152 14.53 19.61 22.48
C GLU A 152 14.94 18.56 21.43
N ALA A 153 13.94 17.85 20.89
CA ALA A 153 14.15 16.77 19.94
C ALA A 153 14.40 17.26 18.50
N VAL A 154 14.03 18.49 18.15
CA VAL A 154 14.25 19.00 16.77
C VAL A 154 15.75 19.18 16.53
N ASN A 155 16.27 18.53 15.48
CA ASN A 155 17.69 18.57 15.14
C ASN A 155 17.88 18.81 13.63
N TYR A 156 18.11 20.06 13.23
CA TYR A 156 18.35 20.44 11.84
C TYR A 156 19.67 19.93 11.26
N PHE A 157 20.61 19.52 12.12
CA PHE A 157 21.94 19.06 11.73
C PHE A 157 22.05 17.53 11.75
N GLN A 158 20.92 16.82 11.88
CA GLN A 158 20.92 15.37 11.75
C GLN A 158 21.41 14.97 10.35
N GLU A 159 22.41 14.10 10.28
CA GLU A 159 22.92 13.55 9.03
C GLU A 159 22.37 12.12 8.81
N PRO A 160 22.23 11.67 7.55
CA PRO A 160 21.85 10.29 7.27
C PRO A 160 22.86 9.32 7.87
N GLU A 161 22.38 8.21 8.43
CA GLU A 161 23.22 7.19 9.03
C GLU A 161 23.30 5.95 8.13
N ASP A 162 24.53 5.52 7.82
CA ASP A 162 24.77 4.26 7.11
C ASP A 162 25.22 3.20 8.09
N PHE A 163 24.52 2.06 8.12
CA PHE A 163 24.86 0.94 8.97
C PHE A 163 24.66 -0.40 8.24
N VAL A 164 25.19 -1.45 8.86
CA VAL A 164 25.18 -2.80 8.30
C VAL A 164 24.45 -3.75 9.22
N ILE A 165 23.50 -4.51 8.66
CA ILE A 165 22.84 -5.62 9.35
C ILE A 165 23.46 -6.93 8.84
N GLN A 166 23.99 -7.72 9.77
CA GLN A 166 24.43 -9.09 9.50
C GLN A 166 23.29 -10.06 9.84
N ALA A 167 22.85 -10.85 8.87
CA ALA A 167 21.77 -11.82 9.04
C ALA A 167 22.14 -13.15 8.39
N LYS A 168 21.50 -14.25 8.80
CA LYS A 168 21.68 -15.56 8.13
C LYS A 168 20.74 -15.74 6.93
N THR A 169 19.62 -15.01 6.91
CA THR A 169 18.56 -15.11 5.90
C THR A 169 17.81 -13.78 5.79
N ALA A 170 17.07 -13.57 4.70
CA ALA A 170 16.23 -12.38 4.48
C ALA A 170 14.90 -12.76 3.84
N ILE A 171 13.85 -11.98 4.14
CA ILE A 171 12.53 -12.10 3.51
C ILE A 171 12.19 -10.76 2.86
N LEU A 172 12.01 -10.75 1.54
CA LEU A 172 11.64 -9.59 0.75
C LEU A 172 10.11 -9.44 0.74
N ALA A 173 9.61 -8.42 1.43
CA ALA A 173 8.17 -8.12 1.54
C ALA A 173 7.86 -6.66 1.19
N THR A 174 8.42 -6.20 0.07
CA THR A 174 8.46 -4.80 -0.37
C THR A 174 7.17 -4.29 -1.02
N GLY A 175 6.14 -5.14 -1.13
CA GLY A 175 4.79 -4.76 -1.53
C GLY A 175 4.68 -4.27 -2.97
N PHE A 176 3.78 -3.30 -3.19
CA PHE A 176 3.43 -2.79 -4.52
C PHE A 176 3.20 -1.28 -4.52
N GLN A 177 3.11 -0.70 -5.71
CA GLN A 177 2.60 0.64 -5.96
C GLN A 177 1.45 0.60 -6.98
N PRO A 178 0.44 1.48 -6.88
CA PRO A 178 -0.51 1.65 -7.97
C PRO A 178 0.19 2.19 -9.22
N SER A 179 -0.23 1.74 -10.40
CA SER A 179 0.28 2.28 -11.67
C SER A 179 -0.05 3.76 -11.82
N SER A 180 0.84 4.54 -12.45
CA SER A 180 0.67 5.99 -12.59
C SER A 180 -0.55 6.35 -13.45
N VAL A 181 -1.36 7.31 -13.00
CA VAL A 181 -2.43 7.92 -13.81
C VAL A 181 -1.85 8.88 -14.84
N LYS A 182 -0.73 9.56 -14.52
CA LYS A 182 -0.11 10.58 -15.38
C LYS A 182 0.38 10.00 -16.72
N GLU A 183 0.75 8.72 -16.71
CA GLU A 183 1.24 7.99 -17.89
C GLU A 183 0.10 7.49 -18.80
N LYS A 184 -1.17 7.56 -18.36
CA LYS A 184 -2.33 7.04 -19.09
C LYS A 184 -3.03 8.17 -19.84
N LYS A 185 -2.66 8.35 -21.12
CA LYS A 185 -3.24 9.37 -22.01
C LYS A 185 -4.74 9.20 -22.16
N GLU A 186 -5.20 7.96 -22.28
CA GLU A 186 -6.61 7.64 -22.45
C GLU A 186 -7.44 8.01 -21.22
N TYR A 187 -6.82 8.16 -20.05
CA TYR A 187 -7.50 8.44 -18.77
C TYR A 187 -7.26 9.88 -18.28
N GLY A 188 -7.02 10.81 -19.19
CA GLY A 188 -6.90 12.24 -18.87
C GLY A 188 -5.63 12.65 -18.14
N GLN A 189 -4.63 11.76 -18.01
CA GLN A 189 -3.28 12.04 -17.47
C GLN A 189 -3.24 12.69 -16.07
N GLY A 190 -4.30 12.48 -15.27
CA GLY A 190 -4.41 13.08 -13.93
C GLY A 190 -4.80 14.57 -13.94
N ASN A 191 -5.32 15.09 -15.06
CA ASN A 191 -5.75 16.49 -15.18
C ASN A 191 -7.25 16.71 -14.87
N ILE A 192 -8.00 15.64 -14.61
CA ILE A 192 -9.45 15.69 -14.33
C ILE A 192 -9.65 15.63 -12.81
N ALA A 193 -10.13 16.72 -12.20
CA ALA A 193 -10.22 16.83 -10.74
C ALA A 193 -11.12 15.76 -10.10
N ASN A 194 -12.25 15.43 -10.73
CA ASN A 194 -13.21 14.43 -10.25
C ASN A 194 -12.88 12.99 -10.71
N LEU A 195 -11.70 12.76 -11.27
CA LEU A 195 -11.17 11.43 -11.57
C LEU A 195 -10.14 11.04 -10.51
N ILE A 196 -10.56 10.25 -9.54
CA ILE A 196 -9.73 9.87 -8.39
C ILE A 196 -9.30 8.40 -8.46
N THR A 197 -8.27 8.04 -7.71
CA THR A 197 -7.81 6.66 -7.57
C THR A 197 -8.60 5.92 -6.48
N ALA A 198 -8.60 4.59 -6.54
CA ALA A 198 -9.19 3.78 -5.47
C ALA A 198 -8.58 4.06 -4.08
N LEU A 199 -7.28 4.37 -3.98
CA LEU A 199 -6.66 4.74 -2.69
C LEU A 199 -7.09 6.12 -2.20
N GLN A 200 -7.34 7.07 -3.11
CA GLN A 200 -7.97 8.34 -2.73
C GLN A 200 -9.40 8.12 -2.21
N MET A 201 -10.17 7.24 -2.85
CA MET A 201 -11.50 6.87 -2.36
C MET A 201 -11.45 6.21 -0.97
N GLU A 202 -10.43 5.39 -0.66
CA GLU A 202 -10.22 4.88 0.71
C GLU A 202 -10.11 6.02 1.73
N ARG A 203 -9.44 7.12 1.38
CA ARG A 203 -9.28 8.27 2.26
C ARG A 203 -10.60 9.03 2.46
N LEU A 204 -11.40 9.19 1.40
CA LEU A 204 -12.73 9.80 1.50
C LEU A 204 -13.71 8.96 2.34
N LEU A 205 -13.59 7.63 2.28
CA LEU A 205 -14.41 6.69 3.06
C LEU A 205 -13.88 6.45 4.49
N ALA A 206 -12.64 6.86 4.79
CA ALA A 206 -12.05 6.64 6.10
C ALA A 206 -12.74 7.50 7.17
N PRO A 207 -12.97 6.98 8.39
CA PRO A 207 -13.55 7.76 9.50
C PRO A 207 -12.71 8.98 9.91
N HIS A 208 -11.40 8.94 9.63
CA HIS A 208 -10.44 10.02 9.86
C HIS A 208 -9.92 10.58 8.51
N GLY A 209 -10.79 10.54 7.50
CA GLY A 209 -10.56 11.09 6.17
C GLY A 209 -10.51 12.61 6.17
N PRO A 210 -10.10 13.24 5.06
CA PRO A 210 -9.83 14.67 4.98
C PRO A 210 -11.09 15.54 5.20
N TYR A 211 -12.26 15.07 4.77
CA TYR A 211 -13.51 15.84 4.81
C TYR A 211 -14.57 15.27 5.75
N ASN A 212 -14.32 14.11 6.37
CA ASN A 212 -15.32 13.32 7.12
C ASN A 212 -16.61 12.98 6.34
N ARG A 213 -16.61 13.20 5.02
CA ARG A 213 -17.68 12.94 4.06
C ARG A 213 -17.07 12.66 2.69
N VAL A 214 -17.85 12.04 1.82
CA VAL A 214 -17.45 11.80 0.43
C VAL A 214 -17.84 13.01 -0.41
N LEU A 215 -16.85 13.86 -0.73
CA LEU A 215 -17.05 15.08 -1.51
C LEU A 215 -16.22 15.04 -2.80
N ARG A 216 -16.75 15.68 -3.85
CA ARG A 216 -16.05 15.88 -5.12
C ARG A 216 -14.85 16.81 -4.94
N PRO A 217 -13.65 16.44 -5.44
CA PRO A 217 -12.47 17.30 -5.33
C PRO A 217 -12.60 18.65 -6.04
N SER A 218 -13.41 18.76 -7.10
CA SER A 218 -13.52 20.00 -7.89
C SER A 218 -14.24 21.13 -7.16
N ASP A 219 -15.30 20.82 -6.41
CA ASP A 219 -16.25 21.81 -5.88
C ASP A 219 -16.75 21.53 -4.46
N GLY A 220 -16.36 20.40 -3.86
CA GLY A 220 -16.76 20.04 -2.50
C GLY A 220 -18.22 19.62 -2.34
N MET A 221 -18.95 19.37 -3.44
CA MET A 221 -20.32 18.84 -3.38
C MET A 221 -20.34 17.32 -3.21
N GLU A 222 -21.45 16.77 -2.73
CA GLU A 222 -21.66 15.32 -2.73
C GLU A 222 -21.96 14.85 -4.18
N PRO A 223 -21.38 13.73 -4.64
CA PRO A 223 -21.67 13.20 -5.96
C PRO A 223 -22.99 12.42 -5.96
N ASP A 224 -23.88 12.74 -6.90
CA ASP A 224 -25.13 11.98 -7.11
C ASP A 224 -24.91 10.77 -8.04
N SER A 225 -23.81 10.76 -8.80
CA SER A 225 -23.44 9.63 -9.66
C SER A 225 -21.95 9.32 -9.61
N ILE A 226 -21.61 8.05 -9.35
CA ILE A 226 -20.24 7.57 -9.17
C ILE A 226 -19.96 6.40 -10.13
N GLY A 227 -18.93 6.53 -10.95
CA GLY A 227 -18.48 5.47 -11.86
C GLY A 227 -17.17 4.82 -11.38
N PHE A 228 -17.08 3.50 -11.32
CA PHE A 228 -15.83 2.76 -11.12
C PHE A 228 -15.33 2.18 -12.43
N VAL A 229 -14.07 2.44 -12.77
CA VAL A 229 -13.44 1.90 -13.97
C VAL A 229 -12.52 0.76 -13.59
N GLN A 230 -12.95 -0.47 -13.86
CA GLN A 230 -12.16 -1.67 -13.60
C GLN A 230 -11.02 -1.84 -14.61
N CYS A 231 -9.98 -2.55 -14.18
CA CYS A 231 -8.81 -2.84 -14.99
C CYS A 231 -8.15 -1.56 -15.56
N ALA A 232 -8.17 -0.45 -14.81
CA ALA A 232 -7.62 0.82 -15.24
C ALA A 232 -6.08 0.75 -15.34
N GLY A 233 -5.59 0.24 -16.47
CA GLY A 233 -4.19 -0.11 -16.68
C GLY A 233 -3.79 -1.49 -16.18
N SER A 234 -4.71 -2.44 -16.02
CA SER A 234 -4.39 -3.87 -15.84
C SER A 234 -5.01 -4.67 -16.96
N ARG A 235 -4.46 -5.85 -17.24
CA ARG A 235 -4.87 -6.67 -18.40
C ARG A 235 -4.80 -5.85 -19.69
N ASP A 236 -3.82 -4.95 -19.76
CA ASP A 236 -3.59 -4.07 -20.88
C ASP A 236 -2.12 -4.13 -21.31
N LYS A 237 -1.89 -4.72 -22.48
CA LYS A 237 -0.55 -4.86 -23.06
C LYS A 237 0.00 -3.51 -23.52
N SER A 238 -0.83 -2.56 -23.95
CA SER A 238 -0.37 -1.26 -24.44
C SER A 238 0.23 -0.40 -23.31
N LEU A 239 -0.22 -0.63 -22.07
CA LEU A 239 0.21 0.07 -20.86
C LEU A 239 1.28 -0.70 -20.07
N GLY A 240 1.83 -1.80 -20.63
CA GLY A 240 2.90 -2.59 -20.02
C GLY A 240 2.46 -3.47 -18.84
N ILE A 241 1.16 -3.64 -18.60
CA ILE A 241 0.62 -4.41 -17.46
C ILE A 241 -0.34 -5.48 -18.00
N PRO A 242 0.18 -6.58 -18.58
CA PRO A 242 -0.64 -7.60 -19.25
C PRO A 242 -1.41 -8.50 -18.28
N TYR A 243 -1.12 -8.44 -16.99
CA TYR A 243 -1.67 -9.30 -15.96
C TYR A 243 -2.84 -8.65 -15.21
N CYS A 244 -3.58 -9.48 -14.47
CA CYS A 244 -4.63 -9.02 -13.57
C CYS A 244 -4.05 -8.69 -12.20
N SER A 245 -4.43 -7.54 -11.63
CA SER A 245 -4.01 -7.16 -10.28
C SER A 245 -4.83 -7.79 -9.14
N ARG A 246 -5.67 -8.79 -9.46
CA ARG A 246 -6.43 -9.70 -8.57
C ARG A 246 -7.43 -9.07 -7.59
N VAL A 247 -7.13 -7.93 -6.97
CA VAL A 247 -7.93 -7.34 -5.89
C VAL A 247 -8.87 -6.23 -6.35
N CYS A 248 -8.70 -5.72 -7.56
CA CYS A 248 -9.40 -4.53 -8.03
C CYS A 248 -10.91 -4.68 -8.17
N CYS A 249 -11.41 -5.87 -8.50
CA CYS A 249 -12.85 -6.16 -8.46
C CYS A 249 -13.37 -6.04 -7.04
N MET A 250 -12.69 -6.67 -6.08
CA MET A 250 -13.18 -6.75 -4.71
C MET A 250 -13.09 -5.43 -3.96
N TYR A 251 -12.02 -4.64 -4.11
CA TYR A 251 -11.99 -3.33 -3.46
C TYR A 251 -13.01 -2.36 -4.06
N ALA A 252 -13.30 -2.45 -5.37
CA ALA A 252 -14.28 -1.57 -6.01
C ALA A 252 -15.69 -1.89 -5.51
N ILE A 253 -16.05 -3.18 -5.47
CA ILE A 253 -17.31 -3.65 -4.88
C ILE A 253 -17.40 -3.21 -3.41
N LYS A 254 -16.33 -3.38 -2.64
CA LYS A 254 -16.28 -2.94 -1.24
C LYS A 254 -16.53 -1.44 -1.11
N GLN A 255 -15.82 -0.62 -1.89
CA GLN A 255 -15.98 0.82 -1.86
C GLN A 255 -17.40 1.23 -2.30
N ALA A 256 -17.96 0.60 -3.33
CA ALA A 256 -19.33 0.82 -3.77
C ALA A 256 -20.37 0.50 -2.67
N MET A 257 -20.21 -0.62 -1.94
CA MET A 257 -21.10 -0.95 -0.82
C MET A 257 -21.01 0.08 0.31
N LEU A 258 -19.80 0.57 0.62
CA LEU A 258 -19.61 1.62 1.63
C LEU A 258 -20.21 2.95 1.18
N LEU A 259 -20.09 3.28 -0.11
CA LEU A 259 -20.69 4.46 -0.71
C LEU A 259 -22.22 4.38 -0.69
N SER A 260 -22.83 3.23 -0.96
CA SER A 260 -24.28 3.06 -0.86
C SER A 260 -24.81 3.33 0.56
N GLY A 261 -24.01 3.02 1.60
CA GLY A 261 -24.33 3.41 2.98
C GLY A 261 -24.07 4.89 3.30
N ALA A 262 -23.02 5.49 2.74
CA ALA A 262 -22.63 6.87 3.00
C ALA A 262 -23.43 7.90 2.18
N LEU A 263 -23.85 7.53 0.98
CA LEU A 263 -24.58 8.32 -0.01
C LEU A 263 -25.77 7.48 -0.54
N PRO A 264 -26.88 7.35 0.23
CA PRO A 264 -27.96 6.42 -0.10
C PRO A 264 -28.74 6.75 -1.38
N LEU A 265 -28.60 7.97 -1.90
CA LEU A 265 -29.28 8.43 -3.12
C LEU A 265 -28.36 8.42 -4.35
N ALA A 266 -27.06 8.11 -4.18
CA ALA A 266 -26.11 8.16 -5.28
C ALA A 266 -26.20 6.91 -6.16
N ASP A 267 -26.23 7.11 -7.48
CA ASP A 267 -26.15 6.05 -8.46
C ASP A 267 -24.70 5.57 -8.59
N ILE A 268 -24.44 4.30 -8.27
CA ILE A 268 -23.10 3.72 -8.33
C ILE A 268 -23.03 2.69 -9.45
N THR A 269 -22.14 2.90 -10.41
CA THR A 269 -21.93 2.02 -11.56
C THR A 269 -20.50 1.48 -11.59
N ILE A 270 -20.33 0.17 -11.78
CA ILE A 270 -19.04 -0.49 -11.95
C ILE A 270 -18.90 -0.98 -13.39
N TYR A 271 -17.97 -0.39 -14.15
CA TYR A 271 -17.64 -0.79 -15.52
C TYR A 271 -16.56 -1.87 -15.52
N TYR A 272 -16.89 -3.07 -16.00
CA TYR A 272 -16.01 -4.24 -15.89
C TYR A 272 -15.99 -5.13 -17.13
N MET A 273 -14.88 -5.85 -17.35
CA MET A 273 -14.84 -6.93 -18.35
C MET A 273 -15.26 -8.27 -17.73
N ASP A 274 -14.63 -8.63 -16.61
CA ASP A 274 -14.95 -9.81 -15.81
C ASP A 274 -14.90 -9.43 -14.32
N ILE A 275 -15.89 -9.87 -13.53
CA ILE A 275 -15.80 -9.82 -12.07
C ILE A 275 -14.99 -11.03 -11.60
N ARG A 276 -13.92 -10.77 -10.85
CA ARG A 276 -13.03 -11.82 -10.32
C ARG A 276 -13.17 -11.94 -8.81
N ALA A 277 -14.28 -12.54 -8.39
CA ALA A 277 -14.64 -12.79 -7.00
C ALA A 277 -14.26 -14.22 -6.55
N PHE A 278 -12.97 -14.56 -6.62
CA PHE A 278 -12.50 -15.96 -6.52
C PHE A 278 -12.20 -16.47 -5.09
N GLY A 279 -12.19 -15.59 -4.09
CA GLY A 279 -11.92 -15.95 -2.69
C GLY A 279 -13.14 -16.49 -1.96
N LYS A 280 -12.93 -17.07 -0.78
CA LYS A 280 -14.05 -17.54 0.07
C LYS A 280 -14.95 -16.36 0.48
N GLY A 281 -16.24 -16.45 0.18
CA GLY A 281 -17.20 -15.39 0.49
C GLY A 281 -17.22 -14.24 -0.53
N TYR A 282 -16.40 -14.28 -1.58
CA TYR A 282 -16.25 -13.14 -2.49
C TYR A 282 -17.41 -13.08 -3.49
N GLU A 283 -17.90 -14.23 -3.95
CA GLU A 283 -19.05 -14.31 -4.85
C GLU A 283 -20.31 -13.83 -4.14
N GLU A 284 -20.53 -14.27 -2.91
CA GLU A 284 -21.63 -13.82 -2.06
C GLU A 284 -21.53 -12.31 -1.80
N PHE A 285 -20.31 -11.79 -1.60
CA PHE A 285 -20.07 -10.35 -1.46
C PHE A 285 -20.42 -9.57 -2.73
N PHE A 286 -20.09 -10.10 -3.90
CA PHE A 286 -20.49 -9.52 -5.19
C PHE A 286 -22.01 -9.53 -5.39
N GLN A 287 -22.67 -10.65 -5.11
CA GLN A 287 -24.13 -10.77 -5.22
C GLN A 287 -24.86 -9.81 -4.27
N ASN A 288 -24.37 -9.68 -3.03
CA ASN A 288 -24.91 -8.74 -2.06
C ASN A 288 -24.79 -7.29 -2.53
N ALA A 289 -23.67 -6.92 -3.16
CA ALA A 289 -23.51 -5.59 -3.74
C ALA A 289 -24.54 -5.31 -4.85
N GLY A 290 -24.81 -6.29 -5.72
CA GLY A 290 -25.88 -6.19 -6.71
C GLY A 290 -27.26 -6.02 -6.07
N ALA A 291 -27.54 -6.76 -4.99
CA ALA A 291 -28.78 -6.62 -4.23
C ALA A 291 -28.94 -5.26 -3.52
N MET A 292 -27.84 -4.53 -3.29
CA MET A 292 -27.85 -3.15 -2.77
C MET A 292 -28.13 -2.10 -3.85
N GLY A 293 -28.35 -2.50 -5.10
CA GLY A 293 -28.65 -1.59 -6.22
C GLY A 293 -27.40 -1.03 -6.92
N ILE A 294 -26.21 -1.56 -6.65
CA ILE A 294 -24.99 -1.21 -7.40
C ILE A 294 -25.11 -1.77 -8.82
N GLU A 295 -24.99 -0.91 -9.82
CA GLU A 295 -25.11 -1.26 -11.22
C GLU A 295 -23.79 -1.85 -11.74
N PHE A 296 -23.85 -3.01 -12.38
CA PHE A 296 -22.69 -3.65 -13.00
C PHE A 296 -22.85 -3.60 -14.52
N VAL A 297 -21.99 -2.85 -15.20
CA VAL A 297 -22.01 -2.71 -16.66
C VAL A 297 -20.84 -3.46 -17.26
N LYS A 298 -21.14 -4.54 -17.99
CA LYS A 298 -20.11 -5.33 -18.67
C LYS A 298 -19.58 -4.55 -19.88
N ALA A 299 -18.48 -3.82 -19.68
CA ALA A 299 -17.90 -2.91 -20.64
C ALA A 299 -16.39 -2.70 -20.44
N LYS A 300 -15.72 -2.28 -21.52
CA LYS A 300 -14.34 -1.76 -21.46
C LYS A 300 -14.35 -0.26 -21.72
N VAL A 301 -13.88 0.52 -20.74
CA VAL A 301 -13.69 1.97 -20.90
C VAL A 301 -12.49 2.21 -21.81
N ALA A 302 -12.75 2.92 -22.92
CA ALA A 302 -11.74 3.24 -23.93
C ALA A 302 -11.05 4.57 -23.62
N THR A 303 -11.81 5.62 -23.31
CA THR A 303 -11.27 6.96 -23.01
C THR A 303 -12.08 7.65 -21.92
N ILE A 304 -11.41 8.50 -21.15
CA ILE A 304 -11.98 9.34 -20.10
C ILE A 304 -11.60 10.79 -20.38
N ALA A 305 -12.59 11.67 -20.38
CA ALA A 305 -12.41 13.09 -20.64
C ALA A 305 -13.14 13.94 -19.60
N GLN A 306 -12.73 15.20 -19.49
CA GLN A 306 -13.49 16.21 -18.76
C GLN A 306 -14.85 16.40 -19.46
N GLY A 307 -15.93 16.13 -18.76
CA GLY A 307 -17.30 16.38 -19.21
C GLY A 307 -17.77 17.80 -18.85
N GLU A 308 -19.05 18.05 -19.08
CA GLU A 308 -19.67 19.33 -18.74
C GLU A 308 -19.76 19.54 -17.21
N SER A 309 -19.75 20.79 -16.75
CA SER A 309 -19.94 21.13 -15.32
C SER A 309 -19.03 20.36 -14.35
N GLN A 310 -17.75 20.18 -14.70
CA GLN A 310 -16.76 19.42 -13.91
C GLN A 310 -17.03 17.90 -13.78
N ARG A 311 -18.05 17.35 -14.46
CA ARG A 311 -18.33 15.91 -14.50
C ARG A 311 -17.27 15.16 -15.30
N VAL A 312 -17.22 13.84 -15.15
CA VAL A 312 -16.29 12.97 -15.86
C VAL A 312 -17.03 12.18 -16.91
N LYS A 313 -16.62 12.33 -18.17
CA LYS A 313 -17.22 11.65 -19.32
C LYS A 313 -16.45 10.36 -19.64
N LEU A 314 -17.15 9.23 -19.55
CA LEU A 314 -16.63 7.91 -19.91
C LEU A 314 -17.12 7.53 -21.31
N ARG A 315 -16.20 7.13 -22.17
CA ARG A 315 -16.51 6.48 -23.45
C ARG A 315 -16.10 5.01 -23.37
N TYR A 316 -17.06 4.11 -23.50
CA TYR A 316 -16.87 2.68 -23.29
C TYR A 316 -17.60 1.83 -24.32
N GLU A 317 -17.12 0.61 -24.50
CA GLU A 317 -17.74 -0.40 -25.36
C GLU A 317 -18.46 -1.42 -24.50
N VAL A 318 -19.78 -1.56 -24.71
CA VAL A 318 -20.63 -2.55 -24.03
C VAL A 318 -20.42 -3.92 -24.66
N GLN A 319 -20.24 -4.95 -23.82
CA GLN A 319 -19.91 -6.32 -24.25
C GLN A 319 -21.09 -7.31 -24.16
N GLU A 320 -22.31 -6.80 -24.00
CA GLU A 320 -23.56 -7.59 -24.00
C GLU A 320 -24.25 -7.53 -25.38
N ASP A 321 -25.28 -8.37 -25.57
CA ASP A 321 -25.97 -8.51 -26.86
C ASP A 321 -26.60 -7.17 -27.31
N GLY A 322 -26.28 -6.73 -28.52
CA GLY A 322 -26.66 -5.40 -29.04
C GLY A 322 -25.64 -4.29 -28.71
N GLY A 323 -24.44 -4.67 -28.24
CA GLY A 323 -23.37 -3.77 -27.83
C GLY A 323 -22.91 -2.76 -28.88
N GLY A 324 -22.30 -1.69 -28.37
CA GLY A 324 -21.79 -0.58 -29.17
C GLY A 324 -21.00 0.40 -28.29
N VAL A 325 -20.41 1.41 -28.93
CA VAL A 325 -19.73 2.49 -28.23
C VAL A 325 -20.76 3.44 -27.67
N THR A 326 -20.73 3.65 -26.35
CA THR A 326 -21.61 4.55 -25.61
C THR A 326 -20.79 5.51 -24.76
N GLU A 327 -21.43 6.61 -24.38
CA GLU A 327 -20.88 7.59 -23.46
C GLU A 327 -21.81 7.78 -22.26
N ARG A 328 -21.24 7.89 -21.06
CA ARG A 328 -21.98 8.24 -19.83
C ARG A 328 -21.13 9.19 -19.00
N GLU A 329 -21.79 10.15 -18.38
CA GLU A 329 -21.15 11.08 -17.46
C GLU A 329 -21.48 10.73 -16.01
N HIS A 330 -20.48 10.87 -15.15
CA HIS A 330 -20.61 10.73 -13.70
C HIS A 330 -20.05 11.97 -13.02
N ASP A 331 -20.54 12.25 -11.82
CA ASP A 331 -20.07 13.38 -11.04
C ASP A 331 -18.69 13.11 -10.44
N LEU A 332 -18.43 11.84 -10.11
CA LEU A 332 -17.14 11.36 -9.62
C LEU A 332 -16.80 10.02 -10.29
N VAL A 333 -15.54 9.83 -10.68
CA VAL A 333 -15.08 8.54 -11.21
C VAL A 333 -13.89 8.04 -10.41
N VAL A 334 -13.90 6.75 -10.10
CA VAL A 334 -12.85 6.05 -9.35
C VAL A 334 -12.12 5.07 -10.29
N LEU A 335 -10.81 5.26 -10.42
CA LEU A 335 -9.93 4.37 -11.17
C LEU A 335 -9.46 3.20 -10.31
N SER A 336 -9.82 2.00 -10.73
CA SER A 336 -9.32 0.77 -10.15
C SER A 336 -7.98 0.38 -10.79
N LEU A 337 -6.93 1.08 -10.37
CA LEU A 337 -5.58 0.99 -10.93
C LEU A 337 -4.91 -0.37 -10.70
N GLY A 338 -4.02 -0.71 -11.63
CA GLY A 338 -3.16 -1.88 -11.54
C GLY A 338 -2.08 -1.76 -10.47
N MET A 339 -1.65 -2.91 -9.95
CA MET A 339 -0.50 -3.05 -9.06
C MET A 339 0.77 -3.27 -9.88
N VAL A 340 1.80 -2.47 -9.62
CA VAL A 340 3.17 -2.66 -10.11
C VAL A 340 4.12 -2.92 -8.93
N PRO A 341 5.31 -3.52 -9.15
CA PRO A 341 6.27 -3.81 -8.09
C PRO A 341 6.60 -2.59 -7.24
N GLY A 342 6.63 -2.76 -5.91
CA GLY A 342 6.84 -1.65 -4.97
C GLY A 342 8.31 -1.25 -4.78
N TRP A 343 9.22 -2.11 -5.25
CA TRP A 343 10.67 -2.01 -5.12
C TRP A 343 11.33 -2.81 -6.24
N ASP A 344 12.42 -2.29 -6.81
CA ASP A 344 13.24 -2.98 -7.81
C ASP A 344 14.50 -3.56 -7.15
N PRO A 345 14.72 -4.89 -7.19
CA PRO A 345 15.97 -5.50 -6.71
C PRO A 345 17.21 -5.12 -7.53
N ALA A 346 17.07 -4.63 -8.76
CA ALA A 346 18.20 -4.38 -9.66
C ALA A 346 19.29 -3.50 -9.01
N GLY A 347 20.54 -3.98 -9.01
CA GLY A 347 21.69 -3.31 -8.41
C GLY A 347 21.76 -3.36 -6.87
N LYS A 348 20.71 -3.84 -6.19
CA LYS A 348 20.63 -3.92 -4.73
C LYS A 348 20.64 -5.36 -4.22
N CYS A 349 19.93 -6.27 -4.89
CA CYS A 349 19.81 -7.67 -4.51
C CYS A 349 19.78 -8.53 -5.77
N ALA A 350 20.52 -9.63 -5.78
CA ALA A 350 20.69 -10.49 -6.95
C ALA A 350 19.55 -11.52 -7.12
N VAL A 351 18.30 -11.11 -6.87
CA VAL A 351 17.11 -11.94 -7.11
C VAL A 351 16.51 -11.66 -8.48
N ALA A 352 16.03 -12.70 -9.16
CA ALA A 352 15.38 -12.58 -10.46
C ALA A 352 14.01 -11.88 -10.38
N LYS A 353 13.60 -11.32 -11.51
CA LYS A 353 12.27 -10.75 -11.73
C LYS A 353 11.51 -11.57 -12.76
N GLY A 354 10.23 -11.81 -12.49
CA GLY A 354 9.31 -12.40 -13.44
C GLY A 354 9.01 -11.47 -14.62
N THR A 355 8.31 -12.00 -15.62
CA THR A 355 7.87 -11.21 -16.80
C THR A 355 6.84 -10.13 -16.45
N ASP A 356 6.24 -10.20 -15.27
CA ASP A 356 5.34 -9.21 -14.69
C ASP A 356 6.07 -8.11 -13.89
N GLY A 357 7.39 -8.24 -13.75
CA GLY A 357 8.27 -7.31 -13.04
C GLY A 357 8.39 -7.57 -11.53
N PHE A 358 7.59 -8.47 -10.96
CA PHE A 358 7.67 -8.83 -9.54
C PHE A 358 8.84 -9.78 -9.29
N ILE A 359 9.21 -9.99 -8.02
CA ILE A 359 10.28 -10.94 -7.66
C ILE A 359 9.84 -12.35 -8.05
N GLU A 360 10.71 -13.05 -8.77
CA GLU A 360 10.40 -14.39 -9.28
C GLU A 360 10.43 -15.43 -8.16
N SER A 361 9.38 -16.25 -8.11
CA SER A 361 9.37 -17.48 -7.33
C SER A 361 9.86 -18.63 -8.20
N VAL A 362 10.95 -19.30 -7.79
CA VAL A 362 11.54 -20.39 -8.58
C VAL A 362 10.69 -21.68 -8.58
N HIS A 363 9.87 -21.85 -7.56
CA HIS A 363 9.06 -23.06 -7.35
C HIS A 363 7.62 -22.70 -6.94
N PRO A 364 6.85 -22.01 -7.80
CA PRO A 364 5.58 -21.38 -7.43
C PRO A 364 4.51 -22.36 -6.94
N LYS A 365 4.63 -23.65 -7.27
CA LYS A 365 3.66 -24.70 -6.89
C LYS A 365 3.97 -25.39 -5.56
N ILE A 366 5.25 -25.52 -5.21
CA ILE A 366 5.70 -26.34 -4.06
C ILE A 366 6.36 -25.51 -2.97
N ALA A 367 6.96 -24.37 -3.34
CA ALA A 367 7.68 -23.47 -2.44
C ALA A 367 7.59 -22.03 -2.99
N PRO A 368 6.39 -21.41 -2.91
CA PRO A 368 6.12 -20.12 -3.53
C PRO A 368 6.95 -18.96 -2.97
N SER A 369 7.50 -19.11 -1.76
CA SER A 369 8.36 -18.13 -1.11
C SER A 369 9.84 -18.20 -1.51
N LEU A 370 10.28 -19.22 -2.25
CA LEU A 370 11.68 -19.35 -2.66
C LEU A 370 12.04 -18.42 -3.81
N THR A 371 13.18 -17.74 -3.67
CA THR A 371 13.83 -17.00 -4.76
C THR A 371 14.98 -17.84 -5.35
N ASP A 372 15.61 -17.33 -6.40
CA ASP A 372 16.83 -17.89 -7.01
C ASP A 372 18.11 -17.62 -6.19
N MET A 373 18.03 -16.75 -5.17
CA MET A 373 19.12 -16.48 -4.24
C MET A 373 18.96 -17.30 -2.95
N GLU A 374 19.90 -18.22 -2.73
CA GLU A 374 19.89 -19.10 -1.55
C GLU A 374 19.86 -18.30 -0.23
N GLY A 375 18.92 -18.64 0.66
CA GLY A 375 18.73 -17.95 1.93
C GLY A 375 17.96 -16.63 1.84
N VAL A 376 17.48 -16.24 0.65
CA VAL A 376 16.58 -15.11 0.44
C VAL A 376 15.21 -15.62 -0.01
N PHE A 377 14.17 -15.16 0.67
CA PHE A 377 12.79 -15.54 0.43
C PHE A 377 11.96 -14.31 0.05
N VAL A 378 10.78 -14.53 -0.52
CA VAL A 378 9.83 -13.47 -0.88
C VAL A 378 8.46 -13.73 -0.25
N ALA A 379 7.74 -12.67 0.12
CA ALA A 379 6.40 -12.76 0.66
C ALA A 379 5.51 -11.57 0.28
N GLY A 380 4.22 -11.84 0.16
CA GLY A 380 3.21 -10.82 -0.07
C GLY A 380 3.25 -10.29 -1.50
N VAL A 381 2.81 -9.05 -1.70
CA VAL A 381 2.68 -8.49 -3.05
C VAL A 381 4.03 -8.32 -3.78
N ALA A 382 5.16 -8.48 -3.08
CA ALA A 382 6.49 -8.47 -3.69
C ALA A 382 6.70 -9.59 -4.73
N SER A 383 6.03 -10.74 -4.57
CA SER A 383 6.02 -11.87 -5.53
C SER A 383 4.87 -11.82 -6.54
N GLY A 384 4.02 -10.78 -6.48
CA GLY A 384 2.91 -10.59 -7.41
C GLY A 384 1.58 -10.23 -6.73
N PRO A 385 0.60 -9.72 -7.50
CA PRO A 385 -0.68 -9.23 -6.97
C PRO A 385 -1.41 -10.26 -6.10
N LYS A 386 -1.91 -9.84 -4.94
CA LYS A 386 -2.71 -10.67 -4.02
C LYS A 386 -3.43 -9.81 -2.98
N ASP A 387 -4.44 -10.39 -2.34
CA ASP A 387 -5.14 -9.74 -1.23
C ASP A 387 -4.44 -9.98 0.11
N ILE A 388 -5.03 -9.46 1.19
CA ILE A 388 -4.46 -9.49 2.53
C ILE A 388 -4.39 -10.93 3.07
N VAL A 389 -5.41 -11.75 2.82
CA VAL A 389 -5.47 -13.13 3.35
C VAL A 389 -4.39 -13.98 2.72
N ASP A 390 -4.26 -13.92 1.39
CA ASP A 390 -3.19 -14.60 0.65
C ASP A 390 -1.81 -14.09 1.08
N THR A 391 -1.67 -12.77 1.30
CA THR A 391 -0.42 -12.15 1.78
C THR A 391 -0.01 -12.70 3.15
N ILE A 392 -0.95 -12.84 4.08
CA ILE A 392 -0.70 -13.36 5.43
C ILE A 392 -0.28 -14.83 5.36
N ALA A 393 -0.99 -15.64 4.55
CA ALA A 393 -0.67 -17.05 4.37
C ALA A 393 0.74 -17.25 3.75
N GLU A 394 1.07 -16.51 2.69
CA GLU A 394 2.39 -16.56 2.05
C GLU A 394 3.50 -16.03 2.98
N ALA A 395 3.20 -15.02 3.80
CA ALA A 395 4.13 -14.52 4.80
C ALA A 395 4.49 -15.57 5.86
N GLY A 396 3.53 -16.39 6.30
CA GLY A 396 3.78 -17.53 7.18
C GLY A 396 4.60 -18.62 6.49
N ALA A 397 4.31 -18.93 5.22
CA ALA A 397 5.12 -19.87 4.44
C ALA A 397 6.58 -19.41 4.29
N ALA A 398 6.81 -18.12 4.04
CA ALA A 398 8.15 -17.54 3.98
C ALA A 398 8.88 -17.59 5.33
N ALA A 399 8.17 -17.34 6.45
CA ALA A 399 8.75 -17.47 7.79
C ALA A 399 9.18 -18.92 8.07
N MET A 400 8.35 -19.90 7.71
CA MET A 400 8.68 -21.31 7.90
C MET A 400 9.89 -21.76 7.06
N GLU A 401 9.98 -21.35 5.80
CA GLU A 401 11.15 -21.67 4.96
C GLU A 401 12.43 -20.99 5.48
N ALA A 402 12.33 -19.74 5.97
CA ALA A 402 13.44 -19.06 6.63
C ALA A 402 13.87 -19.78 7.92
N ALA A 403 12.92 -20.18 8.78
CA ALA A 403 13.20 -20.95 10.00
C ALA A 403 13.89 -22.29 9.70
N LYS A 404 13.40 -23.02 8.69
CA LYS A 404 14.01 -24.26 8.20
C LYS A 404 15.44 -24.04 7.71
N TYR A 405 15.69 -22.96 6.97
CA TYR A 405 17.03 -22.59 6.52
C TYR A 405 17.98 -22.28 7.69
N LEU A 406 17.48 -21.57 8.71
CA LEU A 406 18.25 -21.21 9.90
C LEU A 406 18.62 -22.43 10.74
N THR A 407 17.68 -23.36 10.92
CA THR A 407 17.84 -24.58 11.74
C THR A 407 18.70 -25.63 11.06
N ALA A 408 18.56 -25.85 9.75
CA ALA A 408 19.38 -26.78 8.99
C ALA A 408 20.88 -26.47 9.09
N LYS A 409 21.25 -25.19 9.22
CA LYS A 409 22.65 -24.77 9.42
C LYS A 409 23.17 -24.93 10.86
N ASN A 410 22.28 -25.16 11.83
CA ASN A 410 22.61 -25.27 13.25
C ASN A 410 22.58 -26.73 13.75
N THR A 411 22.18 -27.71 12.93
CA THR A 411 22.00 -29.09 13.42
C THR A 411 23.27 -29.91 13.20
N PRO A 412 23.98 -30.39 14.25
CA PRO A 412 24.90 -31.50 14.08
C PRO A 412 24.10 -32.72 13.60
N HIS A 413 24.63 -33.45 12.61
CA HIS A 413 24.00 -34.68 12.14
C HIS A 413 23.65 -35.57 13.34
N ILE A 414 22.39 -35.99 13.45
CA ILE A 414 22.01 -37.05 14.38
C ILE A 414 22.75 -38.31 13.91
N ALA A 415 23.90 -38.58 14.52
CA ALA A 415 24.54 -39.88 14.43
C ALA A 415 23.66 -40.83 15.23
N VAL A 416 22.80 -41.57 14.54
CA VAL A 416 22.14 -42.74 15.12
C VAL A 416 23.25 -43.79 15.28
N ALA A 417 23.57 -44.11 16.54
CA ALA A 417 24.55 -45.13 16.90
C ALA A 417 24.07 -46.53 16.52
#